data_AF-A0A2T1DGP4-F1
#
_entry.id   AF-A0A2T1DGP4-F1
#
_cell.length_a   1.000
_cell.length_b   1.000
_cell.length_c   1.000
_cell.angle_alpha   90.00
_cell.angle_beta   90.00
_cell.angle_gamma   90.00
#
_symmetry.space_group_name_H-M   'P 1'
#
loop_
_entity.id
_entity.type
_entity.pdbx_description
1 polymer ?
#
loop_
_entity_poly.entity_id
_entity_poly.type
_entity_poly.pdbx_seq_one_letter_code
_entity_poly.pdbx_strand_id
1 'polypeptide(L)' 'MDLRKTITAVVHPGEQRGYIAECLEIAVITQGNTLDELVDNLREAVALHLEDEDTALLGFIEHPVLIVTFELLPAYA' A
#
# COMPACT_ATOMS: atom_id res chain seq x y z
N MET A 1 4.39 -24.04 1.05
CA MET A 1 4.91 -22.70 0.72
C MET A 1 4.73 -21.83 1.94
N ASP A 2 5.74 -21.07 2.32
CA ASP A 2 5.58 -20.07 3.37
C ASP A 2 4.81 -18.88 2.78
N LEU A 3 3.58 -18.66 3.28
CA LEU A 3 2.73 -17.57 2.83
C LEU A 3 3.15 -16.26 3.49
N ARG A 4 3.11 -15.16 2.72
CA ARG A 4 3.43 -13.83 3.23
C ARG A 4 2.33 -13.34 4.16
N LYS A 5 2.74 -12.72 5.26
CA LYS A 5 1.82 -12.15 6.26
C LYS A 5 1.52 -10.67 6.02
N THR A 6 2.25 -10.05 5.10
CA THR A 6 2.27 -8.60 4.93
C THR A 6 2.20 -8.22 3.46
N ILE A 7 1.47 -7.14 3.18
CA ILE A 7 1.58 -6.34 1.97
C ILE A 7 2.27 -5.05 2.38
N THR A 8 3.30 -4.65 1.65
CA THR A 8 4.10 -3.47 1.92
C THR A 8 3.73 -2.38 0.93
N ALA A 9 3.33 -1.22 1.43
CA ALA A 9 3.13 -0.03 0.63
C ALA A 9 4.23 0.99 0.91
N VAL A 10 4.82 1.58 -0.14
CA VAL A 10 5.78 2.67 -0.04
C VAL A 10 5.09 3.96 -0.45
N VAL A 11 5.19 4.98 0.39
CA VAL A 11 4.61 6.30 0.17
C VAL A 11 5.71 7.30 -0.18
N HIS A 12 5.51 8.04 -1.26
CA HIS A 12 6.37 9.13 -1.69
C HIS A 12 5.56 10.38 -2.08
N PRO A 13 6.17 11.58 -2.07
CA PRO A 13 5.52 12.79 -2.55
C PRO A 13 5.11 12.67 -4.02
N GLY A 14 3.89 13.08 -4.36
CA GLY A 14 3.43 13.13 -5.75
C GLY A 14 4.13 14.25 -6.53
N GLU A 15 4.25 14.07 -7.85
CA GLU A 15 5.00 15.00 -8.72
C GLU A 15 4.49 16.45 -8.69
N GLN A 16 3.17 16.63 -8.60
CA GLN A 16 2.54 17.97 -8.58
C GLN A 16 2.01 18.36 -7.20
N ARG A 17 1.36 17.42 -6.51
CA ARG A 17 0.79 17.61 -5.17
C ARG A 17 0.50 16.25 -4.52
N GLY A 18 0.26 16.28 -3.22
CA GLY A 18 -0.21 15.13 -2.46
C GLY A 18 0.84 14.02 -2.34
N TYR A 19 0.35 12.81 -2.18
CA TYR A 19 1.14 11.61 -1.92
C TYR A 19 0.69 10.48 -2.84
N ILE A 20 1.63 9.61 -3.18
CA ILE A 20 1.39 8.38 -3.93
C ILE A 20 1.81 7.21 -3.03
N ALA A 21 1.02 6.14 -3.02
CA ALA A 21 1.34 4.87 -2.38
C ALA A 21 1.39 3.77 -3.43
N GLU A 22 2.44 2.95 -3.41
CA GLU A 22 2.58 1.77 -4.26
C GLU A 22 2.78 0.51 -3.41
N CYS A 23 2.02 -0.55 -3.69
CA CYS A 23 2.23 -1.85 -3.07
C CYS A 23 3.35 -2.62 -3.77
N LEU A 24 4.26 -3.22 -3.01
CA LEU A 24 5.43 -3.91 -3.57
C LEU A 24 5.09 -5.33 -4.07
N GLU A 25 4.07 -5.95 -3.47
CA GLU A 25 3.74 -7.36 -3.72
C GLU A 25 2.53 -7.56 -4.65
N ILE A 26 1.75 -6.51 -4.89
CA ILE A 26 0.53 -6.53 -5.71
C ILE A 26 0.44 -5.28 -6.58
N ALA A 27 -0.27 -5.38 -7.71
CA ALA A 27 -0.43 -4.29 -8.68
C ALA A 27 -1.44 -3.23 -8.21
N VAL A 28 -1.17 -2.62 -7.05
CA VAL A 28 -2.00 -1.56 -6.44
C VAL A 28 -1.16 -0.29 -6.29
N ILE A 29 -1.68 0.80 -6.86
CA ILE A 29 -1.15 2.15 -6.70
C ILE A 29 -2.32 3.08 -6.40
N THR A 30 -2.18 3.94 -5.41
CA THR A 30 -3.19 4.96 -5.06
C THR A 30 -2.54 6.30 -4.77
N GLN A 31 -3.36 7.35 -4.68
CA GLN A 31 -2.92 8.71 -4.36
C GLN A 31 -3.89 9.38 -3.39
N GLY A 32 -3.43 10.39 -2.68
CA GLY A 32 -4.24 11.22 -1.78
C GLY A 32 -3.64 12.60 -1.59
N ASN A 33 -4.47 13.62 -1.36
CA ASN A 33 -3.98 14.98 -1.11
C ASN A 33 -3.41 15.13 0.31
N THR A 34 -3.85 14.28 1.24
CA THR A 34 -3.32 14.14 2.60
C THR A 34 -2.90 12.69 2.87
N LEU A 35 -2.11 12.46 3.92
CA LEU A 35 -1.76 11.10 4.35
C LEU A 35 -3.00 10.30 4.80
N ASP A 36 -3.97 10.96 5.45
CA ASP A 36 -5.21 10.30 5.86
C ASP A 36 -6.03 9.84 4.64
N GLU A 37 -6.22 10.72 3.66
CA GLU A 37 -6.91 10.38 2.40
C GLU A 37 -6.17 9.26 1.65
N LEU A 38 -4.85 9.32 1.61
CA LEU A 38 -4.04 8.28 0.98
C LEU A 38 -4.25 6.92 1.66
N VAL A 39 -4.24 6.87 2.99
CA VAL A 39 -4.43 5.61 3.74
C VAL A 39 -5.82 5.03 3.53
N ASP A 40 -6.85 5.87 3.50
CA ASP A 40 -8.21 5.42 3.21
C ASP A 40 -8.32 4.86 1.78
N ASN A 41 -7.81 5.59 0.79
CA ASN A 41 -7.79 5.14 -0.61
C ASN A 41 -6.97 3.85 -0.77
N LEU A 42 -5.82 3.73 -0.08
CA LEU A 42 -4.98 2.53 -0.12
C LEU A 42 -5.69 1.32 0.47
N ARG A 43 -6.39 1.47 1.60
CA ARG A 43 -7.18 0.38 2.19
C ARG A 43 -8.28 -0.11 1.26
N GLU A 44 -9.00 0.81 0.64
CA GLU A 44 -10.06 0.49 -0.32
C GLU A 44 -9.47 -0.24 -1.54
N ALA A 45 -8.41 0.28 -2.14
CA ALA A 45 -7.80 -0.33 -3.32
C ALA A 45 -7.20 -1.72 -3.05
N VAL A 46 -6.57 -1.92 -1.88
CA VAL A 46 -6.09 -3.25 -1.47
C VAL A 46 -7.26 -4.20 -1.21
N ALA A 47 -8.33 -3.73 -0.56
CA ALA A 47 -9.53 -4.57 -0.34
C ALA A 47 -10.16 -4.98 -1.68
N LEU A 48 -10.34 -4.04 -2.61
CA LEU A 48 -10.85 -4.32 -3.96
C LEU A 48 -9.95 -5.27 -4.76
N HIS A 49 -8.62 -5.19 -4.59
CA HIS A 49 -7.69 -6.08 -5.27
C HIS A 49 -7.75 -7.52 -4.72
N LEU A 50 -8.07 -7.69 -3.43
CA LEU A 50 -8.17 -9.00 -2.79
C LEU A 50 -9.60 -9.55 -2.80
N GLU A 51 -10.59 -8.74 -3.16
CA GLU A 51 -11.99 -9.15 -3.27
C GLU A 51 -12.13 -10.23 -4.35
N ASP A 52 -12.80 -11.33 -4.00
CA ASP A 52 -13.00 -12.51 -4.84
C ASP A 52 -11.73 -13.27 -5.29
N GLU A 53 -10.54 -12.90 -4.79
CA GLU A 53 -9.27 -13.60 -5.06
C GLU A 53 -8.95 -14.68 -4.02
N ASP A 54 -8.33 -15.78 -4.46
CA ASP A 54 -7.70 -16.73 -3.54
C ASP A 54 -6.33 -16.17 -3.11
N THR A 55 -6.32 -15.54 -1.93
CA THR A 55 -5.10 -14.98 -1.31
C THR A 55 -3.93 -15.96 -1.24
N ALA A 56 -4.19 -17.28 -1.13
CA ALA A 56 -3.13 -18.29 -1.12
C ALA A 56 -2.48 -18.46 -2.51
N LEU A 57 -3.24 -18.29 -3.61
CA LEU A 57 -2.70 -18.26 -4.98
C LEU A 57 -1.84 -17.01 -5.21
N LEU A 58 -2.16 -15.91 -4.53
CA LEU A 58 -1.35 -14.68 -4.52
C LEU A 58 -0.15 -14.76 -3.57
N GLY A 59 0.01 -15.87 -2.84
CA GLY A 59 1.12 -16.11 -1.92
C GLY A 59 0.99 -15.35 -0.59
N PHE A 60 -0.23 -15.05 -0.16
CA PHE A 60 -0.55 -14.42 1.13
C PHE A 60 -1.37 -15.35 2.03
N ILE A 61 -1.38 -15.03 3.32
CA ILE A 61 -2.38 -15.56 4.25
C ILE A 61 -3.75 -14.92 3.96
N GLU A 62 -4.84 -15.49 4.50
CA GLU A 62 -6.22 -15.02 4.28
C GLU A 62 -6.44 -13.53 4.63
N HIS A 63 -5.72 -13.03 5.64
CA HIS A 63 -5.78 -11.63 6.08
C HIS A 63 -4.37 -11.05 6.27
N PRO A 64 -3.69 -10.64 5.20
CA PRO A 64 -2.37 -10.03 5.31
C PRO A 64 -2.49 -8.64 5.94
N VAL A 65 -1.47 -8.25 6.70
CA VAL A 65 -1.38 -6.91 7.30
C VAL A 65 -0.76 -5.94 6.30
N LEU A 66 -1.33 -4.75 6.16
CA LEU A 66 -0.72 -3.68 5.38
C LEU A 66 0.33 -2.94 6.22
N ILE A 67 1.59 -2.97 5.76
CA ILE A 67 2.69 -2.18 6.32
C ILE A 67 2.91 -0.99 5.39
N VAL A 68 2.77 0.22 5.92
CA VAL A 68 2.99 1.46 5.15
C VAL A 68 4.31 2.09 5.57
N THR A 69 5.21 2.26 4.62
CA THR A 69 6.50 2.95 4.81
C THR A 69 6.42 4.30 4.13
N PHE A 70 6.71 5.38 4.86
CA PHE A 70 6.70 6.72 4.30
C PHE A 70 8.11 7.27 4.14
N GLU A 71 8.48 7.59 2.91
CA GLU A 71 9.78 8.16 2.58
C GLU A 71 9.79 9.66 2.88
N LEU A 72 10.77 10.09 3.66
CA LEU A 72 10.97 11.47 4.04
C LEU A 72 12.38 11.90 3.66
N LEU A 73 12.50 13.11 3.08
CA LEU A 73 13.80 13.75 2.94
C LEU A 73 14.27 14.21 4.33
N PRO A 74 15.57 14.05 4.67
CA PRO A 74 16.11 14.57 5.91
C PRO A 74 15.89 16.08 6.02
N ALA A 75 15.39 16.54 7.16
CA ALA A 75 15.39 17.96 7.48
C ALA A 75 16.78 18.34 8.00
N TYR A 76 17.56 19.07 7.20
CA TYR A 76 18.80 19.69 7.68
C TYR A 76 18.46 21.05 8.29
N ALA A 77 19.05 21.34 9.46
CA ALA A 77 18.97 22.64 10.14
C ALA A 77 20.06 23.59 9.65
#